data_AF-A0A644ZWX1-F1
#
_entry.id   AF-A0A644ZWX1-F1
#
_cell.length_a   1.000
_cell.length_b   1.000
_cell.length_c   1.000
_cell.angle_alpha   90.00
_cell.angle_beta   90.00
_cell.angle_gamma   90.00
#
_symmetry.space_group_name_H-M   'P 1'
#
loop_
_entity.id
_entity.type
_entity.pdbx_description
1 polymer ?
#
loop_
_entity_poly.entity_id
_entity_poly.type
_entity_poly.pdbx_seq_one_letter_code
_entity_poly.pdbx_strand_id
1 'polypeptide(L)'
;MLGGSGGTLAGPDGITVGITTKSLGQHLALDRAPIIPLLPEIIADPYEVWLMPYRDKLTGRVELRRRYLKALQIAGADEAEAKAAYTWFIAEYRRGELWDVTLIQSSRQRELQKQRAGILLYGRAEK
;
A
#
# COMPACT_ATOMS: atom_id res chain seq x y z
N MET A 1 10.06 -13.11 -3.79
CA MET A 1 9.22 -13.23 -5.01
C MET A 1 8.24 -14.37 -4.75
N LEU A 2 6.94 -14.21 -4.99
CA LEU A 2 5.83 -15.04 -4.44
C LEU A 2 5.89 -16.58 -4.67
N GLY A 3 6.93 -17.13 -5.29
CA GLY A 3 7.22 -18.57 -5.32
C GLY A 3 6.22 -19.46 -6.07
N GLY A 4 5.15 -18.88 -6.63
CA GLY A 4 4.03 -19.58 -7.24
C GLY A 4 2.93 -18.63 -7.75
N SER A 5 1.71 -19.16 -7.96
CA SER A 5 0.54 -18.41 -8.48
C SER A 5 -0.04 -17.39 -7.49
N GLY A 6 0.38 -17.45 -6.23
CA GLY A 6 0.01 -16.50 -5.19
C GLY A 6 0.50 -16.93 -3.82
N GLY A 7 0.22 -16.11 -2.82
CA GLY A 7 0.54 -16.35 -1.43
C GLY A 7 -0.25 -15.42 -0.52
N THR A 8 -0.06 -15.57 0.78
CA THR A 8 -0.73 -14.77 1.80
C THR A 8 0.27 -14.10 2.72
N LEU A 9 -0.04 -12.87 3.15
CA LEU A 9 0.76 -12.10 4.11
C LEU A 9 -0.13 -11.64 5.26
N ALA A 10 0.32 -11.86 6.49
CA ALA A 10 -0.39 -11.38 7.67
C ALA A 10 0.01 -9.93 7.97
N GLY A 11 -0.99 -9.07 8.19
CA GLY A 11 -0.80 -7.72 8.71
C GLY A 11 -0.89 -7.68 10.24
N PRO A 12 -0.41 -6.58 10.86
CA PRO A 12 -0.41 -6.42 12.32
C PRO A 12 -1.81 -6.17 12.91
N ASP A 13 -2.80 -5.90 12.07
CA ASP A 13 -4.22 -5.79 12.44
C ASP A 13 -4.92 -7.16 12.56
N GLY A 14 -4.17 -8.26 12.46
CA GLY A 14 -4.67 -9.63 12.54
C GLY A 14 -5.33 -10.13 11.26
N ILE A 15 -5.26 -9.36 10.17
CA ILE A 15 -5.87 -9.70 8.87
C ILE A 15 -4.82 -10.25 7.93
N THR A 16 -5.21 -11.26 7.15
CA THR A 16 -4.37 -11.83 6.09
C THR A 16 -4.75 -11.28 4.72
N VAL A 17 -3.74 -10.89 3.96
CA VAL A 17 -3.82 -10.38 2.59
C VAL A 17 -3.41 -11.46 1.61
N GLY A 18 -4.33 -11.87 0.72
CA GLY A 18 -4.00 -12.69 -0.43
C GLY A 18 -3.36 -11.84 -1.54
N ILE A 19 -2.26 -12.32 -2.10
CA ILE A 19 -1.63 -11.74 -3.29
C ILE A 19 -1.54 -12.82 -4.35
N THR A 20 -2.12 -12.60 -5.52
CA THR A 20 -2.06 -13.55 -6.63
C THR A 20 -1.47 -12.89 -7.87
N THR A 21 -0.93 -13.69 -8.79
CA THR A 21 -0.47 -13.18 -10.09
C THR A 21 -1.63 -12.53 -10.87
N LYS A 22 -2.85 -13.03 -10.69
CA LYS A 22 -4.07 -12.44 -11.25
C LYS A 22 -4.34 -11.06 -10.67
N SER A 23 -4.34 -10.92 -9.33
CA SER A 23 -4.67 -9.65 -8.69
C SER A 23 -3.62 -8.57 -9.00
N LEU A 24 -2.34 -8.96 -9.05
CA LEU A 24 -1.27 -8.08 -9.54
C LEU A 24 -1.42 -7.74 -11.02
N GLY A 25 -1.61 -8.72 -11.90
CA GLY A 25 -1.69 -8.49 -13.34
C GLY A 25 -2.89 -7.67 -13.80
N GLN A 26 -4.00 -7.70 -13.06
CA GLN A 26 -5.22 -6.96 -13.40
C GLN A 26 -5.20 -5.51 -12.92
N HIS A 27 -4.40 -5.19 -11.89
CA HIS A 27 -4.53 -3.92 -11.19
C HIS A 27 -3.21 -3.22 -10.86
N LEU A 28 -2.07 -3.86 -11.08
CA LEU A 28 -0.78 -3.20 -10.98
C LEU A 28 -0.44 -2.53 -12.30
N ALA A 29 -0.38 -1.19 -12.29
CA ALA A 29 0.18 -0.45 -13.40
C ALA A 29 1.69 -0.75 -13.55
N LEU A 30 2.18 -0.87 -14.80
CA LEU A 30 3.55 -1.34 -15.08
C LEU A 30 4.64 -0.42 -14.50
N ASP A 31 4.39 0.89 -14.46
CA ASP A 31 5.24 1.90 -13.82
C ASP A 31 5.40 1.68 -12.31
N ARG A 32 4.53 0.87 -11.71
CA ARG A 32 4.56 0.49 -10.30
C ARG A 32 5.18 -0.89 -10.07
N ALA A 33 5.56 -1.63 -11.11
CA ALA A 33 6.20 -2.95 -10.97
C ALA A 33 7.44 -3.00 -10.05
N PRO A 34 8.31 -1.98 -9.97
CA PRO A 34 9.47 -1.98 -9.08
C PRO A 34 9.13 -2.15 -7.60
N ILE A 35 7.86 -1.97 -7.22
CA ILE A 35 7.42 -2.03 -5.83
C ILE A 35 7.01 -3.42 -5.35
N ILE A 36 6.76 -4.36 -6.28
CA ILE A 36 6.31 -5.72 -5.94
C ILE A 36 7.22 -6.39 -4.88
N PRO A 37 8.56 -6.26 -4.95
CA PRO A 37 9.44 -6.85 -3.94
C PRO A 37 9.22 -6.33 -2.51
N LEU A 38 8.63 -5.14 -2.34
CA LEU A 38 8.45 -4.48 -1.04
C LEU A 38 7.10 -4.83 -0.39
N LEU A 39 6.15 -5.43 -1.13
CA LEU A 39 4.82 -5.80 -0.62
C LEU A 39 4.85 -6.63 0.68
N PRO A 40 5.73 -7.64 0.83
CA PRO A 40 5.82 -8.40 2.08
C PRO A 40 6.10 -7.52 3.29
N GLU A 41 7.07 -6.62 3.18
CA GLU A 41 7.45 -5.71 4.27
C GLU A 41 6.34 -4.72 4.58
N ILE A 42 5.70 -4.16 3.56
CA ILE A 42 4.64 -3.17 3.74
C ILE A 42 3.45 -3.76 4.47
N ILE A 43 3.02 -4.97 4.08
CA ILE A 43 1.84 -5.60 4.66
C ILE A 43 2.14 -6.12 6.07
N ALA A 44 3.31 -6.71 6.29
CA ALA A 44 3.66 -7.31 7.58
C ALA A 44 4.11 -6.27 8.63
N ASP A 45 4.76 -5.18 8.20
CA ASP A 45 5.23 -4.09 9.07
C ASP A 45 4.85 -2.72 8.49
N PRO A 46 3.55 -2.39 8.38
CA PRO A 46 3.10 -1.05 8.01
C PRO A 46 3.39 -0.06 9.15
N TYR A 47 3.42 1.23 8.81
CA TYR A 47 3.36 2.28 9.82
C TYR A 47 1.92 2.45 10.33
N GLU A 48 0.95 2.46 9.41
CA GLU A 48 -0.48 2.56 9.71
C GLU A 48 -1.32 1.68 8.80
N VAL A 49 -2.48 1.23 9.30
CA VAL A 49 -3.54 0.61 8.50
C VAL A 49 -4.84 1.37 8.71
N TRP A 50 -5.45 1.82 7.61
CA TRP A 50 -6.69 2.59 7.62
C TRP A 50 -7.81 1.83 6.91
N LEU A 51 -9.03 1.86 7.47
CA LEU A 51 -10.25 1.37 6.84
C LEU A 51 -11.07 2.54 6.32
N MET A 52 -11.34 2.55 5.02
CA MET A 52 -12.01 3.66 4.37
C MET A 52 -13.23 3.19 3.56
N PRO A 53 -14.36 3.91 3.65
CA PRO A 53 -15.45 3.72 2.71
C PRO A 53 -15.03 4.26 1.34
N TYR A 54 -15.10 3.41 0.34
CA TYR A 54 -14.93 3.77 -1.06
C TYR A 54 -16.28 3.64 -1.76
N ARG A 55 -16.73 4.71 -2.41
CA ARG A 55 -17.89 4.66 -3.29
C ARG A 55 -17.43 4.56 -4.74
N ASP A 56 -17.79 3.47 -5.38
CA ASP A 56 -17.55 3.29 -6.81
C ASP A 56 -18.36 4.32 -7.61
N LYS A 57 -17.69 5.09 -8.47
CA LYS A 57 -18.32 6.20 -9.19
C LYS A 57 -19.33 5.74 -10.24
N LEU A 58 -19.14 4.54 -10.79
CA LEU A 58 -19.98 4.01 -11.87
C LEU A 58 -21.22 3.31 -11.32
N THR A 59 -21.04 2.46 -10.32
CA THR A 59 -22.08 1.59 -9.77
C THR A 59 -22.73 2.18 -8.52
N GLY A 60 -22.14 3.20 -7.91
CA GLY A 60 -22.59 3.82 -6.66
C GLY A 60 -22.41 2.95 -5.42
N ARG A 61 -21.90 1.71 -5.56
CA ARG A 61 -21.69 0.77 -4.46
C ARG A 61 -20.65 1.29 -3.49
N VAL A 62 -20.94 1.14 -2.20
CA VAL A 62 -20.00 1.44 -1.12
C VAL A 62 -19.33 0.15 -0.69
N GLU A 63 -18.01 0.16 -0.65
CA GLU A 63 -17.19 -0.94 -0.17
C GLU A 63 -16.16 -0.41 0.81
N LEU A 64 -15.76 -1.24 1.77
CA LEU A 64 -14.69 -0.90 2.69
C LEU A 64 -13.35 -1.37 2.09
N ARG A 65 -12.40 -0.45 1.97
CA ARG A 65 -11.02 -0.73 1.55
C ARG A 65 -10.09 -0.55 2.73
N ARG A 66 -9.09 -1.42 2.84
CA ARG A 66 -7.97 -1.18 3.76
C ARG A 66 -6.81 -0.56 3.00
N ARG A 67 -6.12 0.39 3.62
CA ARG A 67 -4.86 0.96 3.14
C ARG A 67 -3.75 0.66 4.12
N TYR A 68 -2.74 -0.06 3.66
CA TYR A 68 -1.48 -0.21 4.38
C TYR A 68 -0.55 0.92 3.98
N LEU A 69 -0.15 1.75 4.93
CA LEU A 69 0.73 2.89 4.72
C LEU A 69 2.11 2.62 5.30
N LYS A 70 3.13 2.72 4.45
CA LYS A 70 4.54 2.69 4.89
C LYS A 70 5.35 3.71 4.09
N ALA A 71 6.09 4.56 4.80
CA ALA A 71 7.08 5.43 4.18
C ALA A 71 8.38 4.63 3.96
N LEU A 72 8.87 4.65 2.73
CA LEU A 72 10.08 4.01 2.28
C LEU A 72 11.03 5.09 1.78
N GLN A 73 12.27 5.01 2.20
CA GLN A 73 13.31 5.87 1.67
C GLN A 73 13.88 5.18 0.43
N ILE A 74 13.63 5.76 -0.74
CA ILE A 74 14.18 5.26 -2.00
C ILE A 74 15.24 6.28 -2.43
N ALA A 75 16.49 5.82 -2.61
CA ALA A 75 17.56 6.67 -3.12
C ALA A 75 17.19 7.15 -4.53
N GLY A 76 17.39 8.44 -4.80
CA GLY A 76 17.26 9.00 -6.15
C GLY A 76 18.36 8.46 -7.07
N ALA A 77 18.15 8.58 -8.39
CA ALA A 77 19.14 8.18 -9.39
C ALA A 77 20.40 9.06 -9.40
N ASP A 78 20.32 10.29 -8.87
CA ASP A 78 21.43 11.25 -8.80
C ASP A 78 21.61 11.78 -7.36
N GLU A 79 22.85 11.76 -6.86
CA GLU A 79 23.24 12.27 -5.53
C GLU A 79 22.94 13.77 -5.36
N ALA A 80 22.93 14.54 -6.45
CA ALA A 80 22.63 15.97 -6.45
C ALA A 80 21.12 16.28 -6.34
N GLU A 81 20.25 15.30 -6.57
CA GLU A 81 18.78 15.43 -6.47
C GLU A 81 18.19 14.65 -5.29
N ALA A 82 19.02 14.28 -4.31
CA ALA A 82 18.63 13.66 -3.05
C ALA A 82 17.83 14.63 -2.15
N LYS A 83 16.69 15.12 -2.64
CA LYS A 83 15.60 15.57 -1.78
C LYS A 83 15.18 14.34 -0.97
N ALA A 84 14.85 14.54 0.30
CA ALA A 84 14.25 13.51 1.14
C ALA A 84 12.92 13.04 0.52
N ALA A 85 13.01 12.14 -0.47
CA ALA A 85 11.90 11.57 -1.19
C ALA A 85 11.42 10.41 -0.33
N TYR A 86 10.61 10.75 0.66
CA TYR A 86 9.82 9.76 1.36
C TYR A 86 8.80 9.26 0.37
N THR A 87 9.03 8.05 -0.10
CA THR A 87 8.06 7.39 -0.93
C THR A 87 7.12 6.67 0.02
N TRP A 88 5.90 7.15 0.21
CA TRP A 88 4.93 6.32 0.93
C TRP A 88 4.13 5.48 -0.04
N PHE A 89 3.79 4.31 0.48
CA PHE A 89 3.18 3.24 -0.25
C PHE A 89 1.76 3.00 0.24
N ILE A 90 0.85 2.66 -0.67
CA ILE A 90 -0.52 2.23 -0.37
C ILE A 90 -0.72 0.84 -0.97
N ALA A 91 -0.92 -0.18 -0.14
CA ALA A 91 -1.55 -1.44 -0.56
C ALA A 91 -3.03 -1.35 -0.25
N GLU A 92 -3.89 -1.43 -1.26
CA GLU A 92 -5.33 -1.53 -1.08
C GLU A 92 -5.75 -2.98 -1.02
N TYR A 93 -6.42 -3.37 0.06
CA TYR A 93 -7.03 -4.69 0.20
C TYR A 93 -8.54 -4.62 -0.02
N ARG A 94 -9.04 -5.49 -0.89
CA ARG A 94 -10.45 -5.61 -1.28
C ARG A 94 -10.84 -7.09 -1.33
N ARG A 95 -11.91 -7.47 -0.61
CA ARG A 95 -12.50 -8.84 -0.63
C ARG A 95 -11.55 -10.00 -0.32
N GLY A 96 -10.49 -9.84 0.46
CA GLY A 96 -9.53 -10.93 0.67
C GLY A 96 -8.20 -10.73 -0.04
N GLU A 97 -8.12 -9.83 -1.01
CA GLU A 97 -7.00 -9.75 -1.94
C GLU A 97 -6.40 -8.35 -2.02
N LEU A 98 -5.11 -8.29 -2.29
CA LEU A 98 -4.44 -7.07 -2.72
C LEU A 98 -4.97 -6.68 -4.10
N TRP A 99 -5.55 -5.48 -4.17
CA TRP A 99 -6.26 -4.99 -5.34
C TRP A 99 -5.58 -3.81 -6.01
N ASP A 100 -4.92 -2.93 -5.28
CA ASP A 100 -4.17 -1.83 -5.91
C ASP A 100 -2.95 -1.53 -5.05
N VAL A 101 -1.96 -1.00 -5.74
CA VAL A 101 -0.70 -0.62 -5.18
C VAL A 101 -0.35 0.73 -5.77
N THR A 102 -0.20 1.74 -4.92
CA THR A 102 0.24 3.07 -5.35
C THR A 102 1.50 3.47 -4.63
N LEU A 103 2.48 3.89 -5.43
CA LEU A 103 3.70 4.52 -4.96
C LEU A 103 3.57 6.03 -5.15
N ILE A 104 3.68 6.81 -4.08
CA ILE A 104 3.73 8.28 -4.19
C ILE A 104 5.09 8.75 -3.71
N GLN A 105 5.89 9.25 -4.65
CA GLN A 105 7.18 9.86 -4.36
C GLN A 105 6.97 11.34 -4.09
N SER A 106 7.18 11.78 -2.85
CA SER A 106 7.14 13.21 -2.55
C SER A 106 7.96 13.55 -1.31
N SER A 107 8.56 14.73 -1.33
CA SER A 107 9.15 15.34 -0.13
C SER A 107 8.11 16.06 0.74
N ARG A 108 6.84 16.12 0.32
CA ARG A 108 5.79 16.87 1.00
C ARG A 108 5.01 16.00 1.98
N GLN A 109 5.20 16.21 3.29
CA GLN A 109 4.46 15.49 4.34
C GLN A 109 2.93 15.53 4.17
N ARG A 110 2.37 16.63 3.65
CA ARG A 110 0.92 16.79 3.45
C ARG A 110 0.31 15.70 2.57
N GLU A 111 1.07 15.14 1.65
CA GLU A 111 0.58 14.15 0.70
C GLU A 111 0.40 12.77 1.37
N LEU A 112 1.20 12.45 2.40
CA LEU A 112 0.98 11.31 3.29
C LEU A 112 -0.29 11.51 4.14
N GLN A 113 -0.49 12.71 4.68
CA GLN A 113 -1.67 13.01 5.51
C GLN A 113 -2.99 12.80 4.76
N LYS A 114 -3.04 13.06 3.45
CA LYS A 114 -4.24 12.81 2.62
C LYS A 114 -4.63 11.34 2.55
N GLN A 115 -3.71 10.42 2.85
CA GLN A 115 -3.99 8.98 2.82
C GLN A 115 -4.61 8.48 4.13
N ARG A 116 -4.49 9.24 5.21
CA ARG A 116 -5.08 8.98 6.52
C ARG A 116 -6.56 9.36 6.51
N ALA A 117 -7.41 8.42 6.12
CA ALA A 117 -8.83 8.65 5.96
C ALA A 117 -9.66 7.48 6.48
N GLY A 118 -10.82 7.79 7.07
CA GLY A 118 -11.72 6.80 7.64
C GLY A 118 -11.34 6.42 9.07
N ILE A 119 -11.25 5.12 9.34
CA ILE A 119 -11.01 4.57 10.68
C ILE A 119 -9.58 4.01 10.73
N LEU A 120 -8.79 4.45 11.71
CA LEU A 120 -7.48 3.86 11.98
C LEU A 120 -7.68 2.47 12.59
N LEU A 121 -7.22 1.42 11.90
CA LEU A 121 -7.25 0.04 12.39
C LEU A 121 -5.99 -0.31 13.18
N TYR A 122 -4.85 0.20 12.73
CA TYR A 122 -3.55 -0.03 13.34
C TYR A 122 -2.68 1.20 13.15
N GLY A 123 -2.00 1.62 14.22
CA GLY A 123 -0.91 2.59 14.17
C GLY A 123 0.25 2.01 14.96
N ARG A 124 1.44 1.97 14.36
CA ARG A 124 2.63 1.50 15.05
C ARG A 124 2.94 2.45 16.21
N ALA A 125 3.09 1.91 17.42
CA ALA A 125 3.58 2.70 18.55
C ALA A 125 5.00 3.19 18.23
N GLU A 126 5.25 4.49 18.43
CA GLU A 126 6.61 5.02 18.36
C GLU A 126 7.46 4.32 19.43
N LYS A 127 8.64 3.86 19.03
CA LYS A 127 9.64 3.30 19.96
C LYS A 127 10.36 4.43 20.67
#